data_AF-A0A951I5V1-F1
#
_entry.id   AF-A0A951I5V1-F1
#
_cell.length_a   1.000
_cell.length_b   1.000
_cell.length_c   1.000
_cell.angle_alpha   90.00
_cell.angle_beta   90.00
_cell.angle_gamma   90.00
#
_symmetry.space_group_name_H-M   'P 1'
#
loop_
_entity.id
_entity.type
_entity.pdbx_description
1 polymer ?
#
loop_
_entity_poly.entity_id
_entity_poly.type
_entity_poly.pdbx_seq_one_letter_code
_entity_poly.pdbx_strand_id
1 'polypeptide(L)'
;MKTSLTADATRAVTTHLQEANHAFAHTYPGETGRRQPVHTVYGGAHLYKSDSAQRLGQLARRALEQYAPDFISFAHAIELPGASVL
;
A
#
# COMPACT_ATOMS: atom_id res chain seq x y z
N MET A 1 -21.17 -0.54 45.23
CA MET A 1 -21.25 0.17 43.93
C MET A 1 -21.06 -0.85 42.83
N LYS A 2 -21.89 -0.84 41.76
CA LYS A 2 -21.69 -1.76 40.62
C LYS A 2 -20.65 -1.15 39.69
N THR A 3 -19.55 -1.86 39.45
CA THR A 3 -18.39 -1.37 38.68
C THR A 3 -18.28 -2.01 37.29
N SER A 4 -19.28 -2.79 36.89
CA SER A 4 -19.34 -3.46 35.59
C SER A 4 -20.59 -3.08 34.82
N LEU A 5 -20.43 -2.93 33.49
CA LEU A 5 -21.53 -2.77 32.56
C LEU A 5 -22.18 -4.14 32.28
N THR A 6 -23.50 -4.16 32.14
CA THR A 6 -24.22 -5.36 31.70
C THR A 6 -24.10 -5.53 30.19
N ALA A 7 -24.27 -6.76 29.70
CA ALA A 7 -24.26 -7.03 28.26
C ALA A 7 -25.31 -6.21 27.50
N ASP A 8 -26.47 -5.97 28.10
CA ASP A 8 -27.53 -5.14 27.50
C ASP A 8 -27.10 -3.67 27.37
N ALA A 9 -26.38 -3.15 28.35
CA ALA A 9 -25.90 -1.77 28.34
C ALA A 9 -24.85 -1.52 27.26
N THR A 10 -24.10 -2.55 26.83
CA THR A 10 -23.04 -2.41 25.80
C THR A 10 -23.47 -2.86 24.41
N ARG A 11 -24.58 -3.60 24.28
CA ARG A 11 -25.01 -4.29 23.06
C ARG A 11 -24.97 -3.39 21.82
N ALA A 12 -25.62 -2.23 21.88
CA ALA A 12 -25.71 -1.30 20.74
C ALA A 12 -24.32 -0.82 20.27
N VAL A 13 -23.44 -0.47 21.22
CA VAL A 13 -22.06 -0.04 20.92
C VAL A 13 -21.25 -1.19 20.35
N THR A 14 -21.37 -2.40 20.90
CA THR A 14 -20.64 -3.57 20.37
C THR A 14 -21.09 -3.96 18.97
N THR A 15 -22.38 -3.85 18.64
CA THR A 15 -22.88 -4.09 17.27
C THR A 15 -22.27 -3.11 16.28
N HIS A 16 -22.27 -1.82 16.60
CA HIS A 16 -21.68 -0.81 15.72
C HIS A 16 -20.16 -0.99 15.54
N LEU A 17 -19.46 -1.31 16.63
CA LEU A 17 -18.03 -1.63 16.57
C LEU A 17 -17.75 -2.87 15.73
N GLN A 18 -18.61 -3.89 15.78
CA GLN A 18 -18.46 -5.09 14.97
C GLN A 18 -18.53 -4.78 13.47
N GLU A 19 -19.49 -3.96 13.04
CA GLU A 19 -19.61 -3.53 11.63
C GLU A 19 -18.36 -2.76 11.18
N ALA A 20 -17.91 -1.79 11.98
CA ALA A 20 -16.69 -1.02 11.69
C ALA A 20 -15.45 -1.92 11.62
N ASN A 21 -15.33 -2.89 12.53
CA ASN A 21 -14.22 -3.85 12.54
C ASN A 21 -14.25 -4.76 11.32
N HIS A 22 -15.43 -5.20 10.87
CA HIS A 22 -15.54 -5.98 9.63
C HIS A 22 -15.10 -5.18 8.40
N ALA A 23 -15.52 -3.92 8.27
CA ALA A 23 -15.10 -3.05 7.17
C ALA A 23 -13.58 -2.79 7.20
N PHE A 24 -13.02 -2.58 8.40
CA PHE A 24 -11.58 -2.42 8.60
C PHE A 24 -10.82 -3.70 8.21
N ALA A 25 -11.23 -4.85 8.71
CA ALA A 25 -10.58 -6.14 8.44
C ALA A 25 -10.67 -6.53 6.96
N HIS A 26 -11.76 -6.16 6.27
CA HIS A 26 -11.89 -6.35 4.83
C HIS A 26 -10.91 -5.47 4.03
N THR A 27 -10.70 -4.22 4.47
CA THR A 27 -9.78 -3.28 3.80
C THR A 27 -8.32 -3.61 4.11
N TYR A 28 -8.05 -4.08 5.33
CA TYR A 28 -6.73 -4.38 5.86
C TYR A 28 -6.70 -5.83 6.39
N PRO A 29 -6.62 -6.85 5.52
CA PRO A 29 -6.67 -8.27 5.92
C PRO A 29 -5.46 -8.75 6.74
N GLY A 30 -4.56 -7.84 7.12
CA GLY A 30 -3.32 -8.13 7.83
C GLY A 30 -2.20 -8.58 6.90
N GLU A 31 -1.09 -8.98 7.52
CA GLU A 31 0.08 -9.52 6.84
C GLU A 31 -0.21 -10.92 6.30
N THR A 32 -0.07 -11.11 4.99
CA THR A 32 -0.31 -12.42 4.36
C THR A 32 0.84 -13.40 4.59
N GLY A 33 1.88 -13.01 5.36
CA GLY A 33 3.13 -13.75 5.53
C GLY A 33 3.97 -13.87 4.25
N ARG A 34 3.53 -13.25 3.15
CA ARG A 34 4.25 -13.25 1.86
C ARG A 34 5.19 -12.06 1.83
N ARG A 35 6.28 -12.17 1.09
CA ARG A 35 7.12 -11.00 0.81
C ARG A 35 6.32 -9.97 0.04
N GLN A 36 6.18 -8.78 0.61
CA GLN A 36 5.63 -7.63 -0.10
C GLN A 36 6.78 -6.86 -0.77
N PRO A 37 6.63 -6.45 -2.03
CA PRO A 37 7.59 -5.57 -2.66
C PRO A 37 7.52 -4.20 -1.97
N VAL A 38 8.57 -3.85 -1.25
CA VAL A 38 8.72 -2.53 -0.62
C VAL A 38 9.71 -1.70 -1.45
N HIS A 39 9.31 -0.46 -1.75
CA HIS A 39 10.20 0.53 -2.35
C HIS A 39 10.64 1.48 -1.24
N THR A 40 11.90 1.40 -0.84
CA THR A 40 12.48 2.29 0.17
C THR A 40 12.99 3.56 -0.51
N VAL A 41 12.57 4.73 -0.03
CA VAL A 41 13.03 6.04 -0.53
C VAL A 41 13.65 6.81 0.61
N TYR A 42 14.82 7.40 0.36
CA TYR A 42 15.50 8.28 1.30
C TYR A 42 15.21 9.75 0.95
N GLY A 43 14.82 10.54 1.94
CA GLY A 43 14.51 11.95 1.76
C GLY A 43 14.40 12.70 3.09
N GLY A 44 14.46 14.03 3.03
CA GLY A 44 14.25 14.86 4.22
C GLY A 44 12.83 14.71 4.77
N ALA A 45 12.68 14.62 6.08
CA ALA A 45 11.37 14.44 6.73
C ALA A 45 10.36 15.55 6.35
N HIS A 46 10.84 16.77 6.09
CA HIS A 46 10.03 17.92 5.65
C HIS A 46 9.39 17.74 4.25
N LEU A 47 9.82 16.75 3.46
CA LEU A 47 9.26 16.43 2.15
C LEU A 47 8.10 15.41 2.24
N TYR A 48 7.95 14.74 3.39
CA TYR A 48 6.90 13.76 3.58
C TYR A 48 5.53 14.42 3.57
N LYS A 49 4.60 13.83 2.82
CA LYS A 49 3.19 14.22 2.74
C LYS A 49 2.32 12.96 2.65
N SER A 50 1.04 13.10 2.98
CA SER A 50 0.07 11.99 2.86
C SER A 50 -0.04 11.45 1.43
N ASP A 51 0.29 12.26 0.42
CA ASP A 51 0.25 11.90 -1.00
C ASP A 51 1.60 11.47 -1.59
N SER A 52 2.66 11.30 -0.77
CA SER A 52 4.02 11.01 -1.24
C SER A 52 4.09 9.76 -2.14
N ALA A 53 3.43 8.67 -1.76
CA ALA A 53 3.43 7.43 -2.55
C ALA A 53 2.82 7.63 -3.95
N GLN A 54 1.68 8.34 -4.04
CA GLN A 54 1.02 8.65 -5.31
C GLN A 54 1.92 9.52 -6.19
N ARG A 55 2.53 10.56 -5.62
CA ARG A 55 3.41 11.48 -6.36
C ARG A 55 4.67 10.80 -6.87
N LEU A 56 5.29 9.94 -6.07
CA LEU A 56 6.44 9.15 -6.48
C LEU A 56 6.08 8.15 -7.58
N GLY A 57 4.91 7.51 -7.48
CA GLY A 57 4.40 6.63 -8.54
C GLY A 57 4.18 7.35 -9.87
N GLN A 58 3.62 8.57 -9.85
CA GLN A 58 3.47 9.39 -11.06
C GLN A 58 4.82 9.76 -11.69
N LEU A 59 5.84 10.06 -10.87
CA LEU A 59 7.18 10.35 -11.34
C LEU A 59 7.81 9.11 -12.00
N ALA A 60 7.70 7.95 -11.36
CA ALA A 60 8.19 6.69 -11.91
C ALA A 60 7.54 6.36 -13.27
N ARG A 61 6.22 6.58 -13.41
CA ARG A 61 5.52 6.38 -14.68
C ARG A 61 6.02 7.30 -15.78
N ARG A 62 6.23 8.60 -15.49
CA ARG A 62 6.81 9.53 -16.48
C ARG A 62 8.22 9.13 -16.91
N ALA A 63 9.02 8.61 -15.98
CA ALA A 63 10.35 8.10 -16.31
C ALA A 63 10.26 6.89 -17.25
N LEU A 64 9.34 5.95 -17.00
CA LEU A 64 9.11 4.83 -17.91
C LEU A 64 8.63 5.32 -19.29
N GLU A 65 7.63 6.19 -19.35
CA GLU A 65 7.12 6.75 -20.61
C GLU A 65 8.23 7.43 -21.44
N GLN A 66 9.18 8.09 -20.78
CA GLN A 66 10.26 8.79 -21.44
C GLN A 66 11.44 7.88 -21.86
N TYR A 67 11.84 6.95 -21.00
CA TYR A 67 13.10 6.21 -21.18
C TYR A 67 12.90 4.72 -21.50
N ALA A 68 11.69 4.20 -21.31
CA ALA A 68 11.32 2.81 -21.54
C ALA A 68 9.87 2.71 -22.06
N PRO A 69 9.55 3.35 -23.21
CA PRO A 69 8.17 3.49 -23.70
C PRO A 69 7.52 2.16 -24.12
N ASP A 70 8.33 1.14 -24.37
CA ASP A 70 7.92 -0.21 -24.74
C ASP A 70 8.73 -1.26 -23.98
N PHE A 71 8.28 -2.52 -24.04
CA PHE A 71 8.87 -3.59 -23.26
C PHE A 71 10.28 -3.98 -23.71
N ILE A 72 10.64 -3.76 -24.98
CA ILE A 72 11.98 -4.06 -25.51
C ILE A 72 12.95 -3.01 -24.98
N SER A 73 12.61 -1.73 -25.12
CA SER A 73 13.38 -0.62 -24.55
C SER A 73 13.58 -0.78 -23.04
N PHE A 74 12.52 -1.16 -22.31
CA PHE A 74 12.62 -1.44 -20.88
C PHE A 74 13.57 -2.61 -20.59
N ALA A 75 13.40 -3.74 -21.28
CA ALA A 75 14.22 -4.94 -21.07
C ALA A 75 15.70 -4.68 -21.29
N HIS A 76 16.05 -3.91 -22.32
CA HIS A 76 17.44 -3.48 -22.53
C HIS A 76 17.93 -2.53 -21.43
N ALA A 77 17.13 -1.54 -21.03
CA ALA A 77 17.54 -0.53 -20.06
C ALA A 77 17.86 -1.08 -18.67
N ILE A 78 17.23 -2.18 -18.27
CA ILE A 78 17.49 -2.84 -16.98
C ILE A 78 18.23 -4.18 -17.12
N GLU A 79 18.79 -4.45 -18.31
CA GLU A 79 19.59 -5.65 -18.61
C GLU A 79 18.87 -6.96 -18.24
N LEU A 80 17.59 -7.09 -18.61
CA LEU A 80 16.85 -8.33 -18.37
C LEU A 80 17.56 -9.52 -19.06
N PRO A 81 17.64 -10.69 -18.42
CA PRO A 81 18.14 -11.90 -19.08
C PRO A 81 17.38 -12.18 -20.38
N GLY A 82 18.10 -12.31 -21.49
CA GLY A 82 17.52 -12.50 -22.83
C GLY A 82 17.15 -11.22 -23.56
N ALA A 83 17.37 -10.04 -22.98
CA ALA A 83 17.07 -8.77 -23.65
C ALA A 83 17.86 -8.59 -24.97
N SER A 84 19.09 -9.11 -25.06
CA SER A 84 19.92 -8.99 -26.26
C SER A 84 19.38 -9.71 -27.51
N VAL A 85 18.37 -10.55 -27.37
CA VAL A 85 17.75 -11.32 -28.47
C VAL A 85 16.29 -10.96 -28.73
N LEU A 86 15.75 -9.94 -28.05
CA LEU A 86 14.44 -9.33 -28.33
C LEU A 86 14.53 -8.40 -29.55
#